data_AF-A0A2K8Z941-F1
#
_entry.id   AF-A0A2K8Z941-F1
#
_cell.length_a   1.000
_cell.length_b   1.000
_cell.length_c   1.000
_cell.angle_alpha   90.00
_cell.angle_beta   90.00
_cell.angle_gamma   90.00
#
_symmetry.space_group_name_H-M   'P 1'
#
loop_
_entity.id
_entity.type
_entity.pdbx_description
1 polymer ?
#
loop_
_entity_poly.entity_id
_entity_poly.type
_entity_poly.pdbx_seq_one_letter_code
_entity_poly.pdbx_strand_id
1 'polypeptide(L)'
;MTNENPKSSDEVLKNGPLSEQISPLLTDLLYPSESDEPIETVTCYLKQADPLTVSQIKDWLMLPPSIYVEETPEADFWEPVTIEDDWFGDEEKARTSRFQQLKTLLETELTVRQVFRVGDSEIDVYLLGLQADSARTGIKTKIVQT
;
A
#
# COMPACT_ATOMS: atom_id res chain seq x y z
N MET A 1 10.57 45.77 -3.41
CA MET A 1 10.68 45.11 -2.09
C MET A 1 10.24 43.68 -2.28
N THR A 2 11.22 42.79 -2.46
CA THR A 2 11.09 41.35 -2.59
C THR A 2 10.97 40.73 -1.20
N ASN A 3 9.79 40.24 -0.84
CA ASN A 3 9.64 39.28 0.27
C ASN A 3 8.83 38.09 -0.27
N GLU A 4 9.48 37.23 -1.04
CA GLU A 4 9.00 35.88 -1.27
C GLU A 4 9.43 35.03 -0.08
N ASN A 5 8.46 34.68 0.76
CA ASN A 5 8.62 33.79 1.89
C ASN A 5 8.86 32.37 1.35
N PRO A 6 9.94 31.65 1.71
CA PRO A 6 10.10 30.27 1.30
C PRO A 6 9.10 29.44 2.12
N LYS A 7 7.96 29.07 1.54
CA LYS A 7 7.13 28.03 2.14
C LYS A 7 7.94 26.74 2.11
N SER A 8 8.34 26.31 3.30
CA SER A 8 9.12 25.11 3.58
C SER A 8 8.52 23.92 2.84
N SER A 9 9.35 23.21 2.07
CA SER A 9 8.98 22.03 1.29
C SER A 9 8.26 20.96 2.13
N ASP A 10 8.46 20.95 3.45
CA ASP A 10 7.82 20.07 4.41
C ASP A 10 6.30 20.30 4.59
N GLU A 11 5.78 21.51 4.33
CA GLU A 11 4.33 21.79 4.45
C GLU A 11 3.55 21.43 3.18
N VAL A 12 4.22 21.37 2.03
CA VAL A 12 3.60 21.00 0.75
C VAL A 12 3.31 19.49 0.73
N LEU A 13 4.23 18.68 1.25
CA LEU A 13 4.04 17.24 1.35
C LEU A 13 2.87 16.86 2.27
N LYS A 14 2.61 17.64 3.33
CA LYS A 14 1.51 17.37 4.27
C LYS A 14 0.10 17.62 3.74
N ASN A 15 -0.05 18.29 2.59
CA ASN A 15 -1.36 18.65 2.02
C ASN A 15 -1.53 18.20 0.55
N GLY A 16 -0.57 17.46 0.00
CA GLY A 16 -0.63 16.92 -1.36
C GLY A 16 -1.48 15.65 -1.45
N PRO A 17 -1.96 15.28 -2.64
CA PRO A 17 -2.65 14.01 -2.86
C PRO A 17 -1.77 12.84 -2.37
N LEU A 18 -2.38 11.81 -1.77
CA LEU A 18 -1.67 10.65 -1.21
C LEU A 18 -0.61 10.07 -2.17
N SER A 19 -0.90 10.07 -3.47
CA SER A 19 0.03 9.63 -4.51
C SER A 19 1.37 10.38 -4.53
N GLU A 20 1.38 11.69 -4.22
CA GLU A 20 2.61 12.49 -4.13
C GLU A 20 3.39 12.18 -2.85
N GLN A 21 2.69 11.91 -1.75
CA GLN A 21 3.32 11.57 -0.46
C GLN A 21 3.92 10.16 -0.46
N ILE A 22 3.25 9.21 -1.13
CA ILE A 22 3.63 7.80 -1.13
C ILE A 22 4.76 7.51 -2.14
N SER A 23 4.79 8.22 -3.27
CA SER A 23 5.77 8.01 -4.35
C SER A 23 7.23 7.89 -3.87
N PRO A 24 7.78 8.82 -3.04
CA PRO A 24 9.16 8.71 -2.58
C PRO A 24 9.42 7.50 -1.67
N LEU A 25 8.39 6.97 -1.00
CA LEU A 25 8.51 5.80 -0.12
C LEU A 25 8.52 4.48 -0.92
N LEU A 26 7.96 4.46 -2.13
CA LEU A 26 7.87 3.27 -2.97
C LEU A 26 9.09 3.06 -3.86
N THR A 27 9.91 4.09 -4.08
CA THR A 27 11.12 4.00 -4.90
C THR A 27 12.08 2.95 -4.37
N ASP A 28 12.39 1.96 -5.19
CA ASP A 28 13.26 0.80 -4.88
C ASP A 28 12.80 0.00 -3.64
N LEU A 29 11.52 0.10 -3.25
CA LEU A 29 10.95 -0.67 -2.16
C LEU A 29 10.31 -1.95 -2.70
N LEU A 30 10.96 -3.08 -2.41
CA LEU A 30 10.53 -4.41 -2.84
C LEU A 30 9.88 -5.17 -1.69
N TYR A 31 8.75 -5.82 -1.98
CA TYR A 31 8.06 -6.68 -1.04
C TYR A 31 8.69 -8.08 -1.08
N PRO A 32 9.09 -8.65 0.08
CA PRO A 32 9.81 -9.92 0.11
C PRO A 32 8.93 -11.06 -0.42
N SER A 33 9.41 -11.70 -1.48
CA SER A 33 8.84 -12.92 -2.04
C SER A 33 9.94 -13.64 -2.83
N GLU A 34 9.61 -14.70 -3.58
CA GLU A 34 10.63 -15.35 -4.42
C GLU A 34 11.19 -14.45 -5.54
N SER A 35 10.43 -13.43 -5.97
CA SER A 35 10.84 -12.51 -7.03
C SER A 35 11.08 -11.06 -6.58
N ASP A 36 10.92 -10.76 -5.29
CA ASP A 36 11.08 -9.41 -4.71
C ASP A 36 10.40 -8.30 -5.55
N GLU A 37 9.06 -8.35 -5.64
CA GLU A 37 8.28 -7.47 -6.51
C GLU A 37 8.16 -6.03 -5.96
N PRO A 38 8.06 -5.02 -6.83
CA PRO A 38 7.87 -3.64 -6.41
C PRO A 38 6.48 -3.41 -5.80
N ILE A 39 6.37 -2.32 -5.04
CA ILE A 39 5.10 -1.82 -4.53
C ILE A 39 4.67 -0.63 -5.38
N GLU A 40 3.44 -0.69 -5.87
CA GLU A 40 2.86 0.35 -6.74
C GLU A 40 1.61 0.94 -6.10
N THR A 41 1.30 2.19 -6.43
CA THR A 41 -0.01 2.77 -6.08
C THR A 41 -1.12 2.17 -6.93
N VAL A 42 -2.33 2.09 -6.36
CA VAL A 42 -3.52 1.62 -7.09
C VAL A 42 -4.74 2.43 -6.68
N THR A 43 -5.62 2.71 -7.64
CA THR A 43 -6.91 3.39 -7.39
C THR A 43 -8.07 2.45 -7.67
N CYS A 44 -9.08 2.51 -6.81
CA CYS A 44 -10.30 1.73 -6.91
C CYS A 44 -11.50 2.67 -7.08
N TYR A 45 -12.33 2.44 -8.10
CA TYR A 45 -13.48 3.32 -8.36
C TYR A 45 -14.64 3.11 -7.37
N LEU A 46 -14.56 2.11 -6.49
CA LEU A 46 -15.60 1.80 -5.49
C LEU A 46 -15.50 2.77 -4.30
N LYS A 47 -16.41 3.74 -4.26
CA LYS A 47 -16.41 4.86 -3.27
C LYS A 47 -17.25 4.60 -2.01
N GLN A 48 -17.67 3.36 -1.78
CA GLN A 48 -18.50 3.03 -0.63
C GLN A 48 -17.72 3.17 0.68
N ALA A 49 -18.40 3.66 1.73
CA ALA A 49 -17.85 3.80 3.07
C ALA A 49 -17.73 2.46 3.80
N ASP A 50 -18.60 1.50 3.48
CA ASP A 50 -18.55 0.16 4.04
C ASP A 50 -17.35 -0.65 3.50
N PRO A 51 -16.87 -1.66 4.24
CA PRO A 51 -15.88 -2.59 3.73
C PRO A 51 -16.30 -3.20 2.37
N LEU A 52 -15.32 -3.34 1.48
CA LEU A 52 -15.48 -4.05 0.21
C LEU A 52 -15.65 -5.54 0.48
N THR A 53 -16.50 -6.18 -0.32
CA THR A 53 -16.64 -7.63 -0.32
C THR A 53 -15.72 -8.25 -1.37
N VAL A 54 -15.38 -9.54 -1.21
CA VAL A 54 -14.64 -10.33 -2.21
C VAL A 54 -15.28 -10.25 -3.59
N SER A 55 -16.62 -10.30 -3.68
CA SER A 55 -17.32 -10.19 -4.97
C SER A 55 -17.07 -8.84 -5.66
N GLN A 56 -17.06 -7.75 -4.90
CA GLN A 56 -16.80 -6.41 -5.44
C GLN A 56 -15.36 -6.25 -5.93
N ILE A 57 -14.40 -6.88 -5.26
CA ILE A 57 -13.01 -6.93 -5.73
C ILE A 57 -12.91 -7.71 -7.04
N LYS A 58 -13.57 -8.87 -7.13
CA LYS A 58 -13.64 -9.65 -8.38
C LYS A 58 -14.22 -8.83 -9.54
N ASP A 59 -15.31 -8.11 -9.28
CA ASP A 59 -15.96 -7.26 -10.28
C ASP A 59 -15.06 -6.08 -10.68
N TRP A 60 -14.42 -5.42 -9.72
CA TRP A 60 -13.50 -4.29 -9.96
C TRP A 60 -12.30 -4.69 -10.82
N LEU A 61 -11.73 -5.86 -10.55
CA LEU A 61 -10.59 -6.41 -11.29
C LEU A 61 -11.00 -7.17 -12.56
N MET A 62 -12.30 -7.25 -12.86
CA MET A 62 -12.87 -7.99 -13.98
C MET A 62 -12.39 -9.46 -14.02
N LEU A 63 -12.29 -10.09 -12.85
CA LEU A 63 -11.74 -11.44 -12.72
C LEU A 63 -12.77 -12.50 -13.12
N PRO A 64 -12.34 -13.58 -13.80
CA PRO A 64 -13.20 -14.72 -14.02
C PRO A 64 -13.51 -15.43 -12.69
N PRO A 65 -14.66 -16.14 -12.59
CA PRO A 65 -15.09 -16.78 -11.34
C PRO A 65 -14.07 -17.76 -10.75
N SER A 66 -13.23 -18.35 -11.59
CA SER A 66 -12.20 -19.33 -11.22
C SER A 66 -11.00 -18.73 -10.49
N ILE A 67 -10.79 -17.40 -10.52
CA ILE A 67 -9.69 -16.78 -9.79
C ILE A 67 -10.04 -16.71 -8.30
N TYR A 68 -9.14 -17.25 -7.48
CA TYR A 68 -9.24 -17.15 -6.04
C TYR A 68 -9.02 -15.71 -5.58
N VAL A 69 -9.88 -15.26 -4.67
CA VAL A 69 -9.76 -13.95 -4.03
C VAL A 69 -10.19 -14.11 -2.59
N GLU A 70 -9.38 -13.61 -1.67
CA GLU A 70 -9.67 -13.59 -0.24
C GLU A 70 -9.32 -12.25 0.37
N GLU A 71 -9.99 -11.93 1.47
CA GLU A 71 -9.60 -10.83 2.35
C GLU A 71 -8.73 -11.40 3.48
N THR A 72 -7.60 -10.76 3.74
CA THR A 72 -6.69 -11.13 4.83
C THR A 72 -6.52 -10.00 5.84
N PRO A 73 -6.15 -10.31 7.10
CA PRO A 73 -5.78 -9.29 8.07
C PRO A 73 -4.70 -8.37 7.53
N GLU A 74 -4.85 -7.06 7.77
CA GLU A 74 -3.84 -6.07 7.39
C GLU A 74 -2.49 -6.34 8.08
N ALA A 75 -2.52 -6.89 9.30
CA ALA A 75 -1.31 -7.26 10.04
C ALA A 75 -0.42 -8.24 9.27
N ASP A 76 -1.00 -9.22 8.58
CA ASP A 76 -0.27 -10.25 7.84
C ASP A 76 0.50 -9.66 6.64
N PHE A 77 0.04 -8.53 6.09
CA PHE A 77 0.78 -7.81 5.05
C PHE A 77 2.00 -7.08 5.61
N TRP A 78 1.91 -6.55 6.83
CA TRP A 78 2.96 -5.71 7.43
C TRP A 78 3.98 -6.51 8.24
N GLU A 79 3.59 -7.61 8.87
CA GLU A 79 4.43 -8.45 9.72
C GLU A 79 5.80 -8.78 9.09
N PRO A 80 5.90 -9.29 7.85
CA PRO A 80 7.19 -9.69 7.27
C PRO A 80 8.13 -8.51 6.93
N VAL A 81 7.64 -7.28 6.96
CA VAL A 81 8.37 -6.10 6.47
C VAL A 81 8.53 -4.99 7.50
N THR A 82 7.82 -5.06 8.63
CA THR A 82 7.86 -4.03 9.68
C THR A 82 8.54 -4.48 10.98
N ILE A 83 8.82 -5.77 11.11
CA ILE A 83 9.57 -6.34 12.24
C ILE A 83 11.06 -6.30 11.90
N GLU A 84 11.85 -5.73 12.81
CA GLU A 84 13.31 -5.81 12.76
C GLU A 84 13.76 -7.04 13.54
N ASP A 85 14.71 -7.79 12.98
CA ASP A 85 15.44 -8.82 13.72
C ASP A 85 16.83 -8.34 14.13
N ASP A 86 17.35 -8.91 15.21
CA ASP A 86 18.68 -8.58 15.76
C ASP A 86 19.83 -8.85 14.76
N TRP A 87 19.61 -9.72 13.77
CA TRP A 87 20.59 -10.09 12.75
C TRP A 87 20.57 -9.18 11.51
N PHE A 88 19.65 -8.21 11.43
CA PHE A 88 19.58 -7.29 10.29
C PHE A 88 20.80 -6.36 10.22
N GLY A 89 21.34 -6.21 9.02
CA GLY A 89 22.33 -5.19 8.67
C GLY A 89 21.67 -3.82 8.46
N ASP A 90 22.50 -2.84 8.06
CA ASP A 90 22.04 -1.47 7.87
C ASP A 90 21.04 -1.35 6.69
N GLU A 91 21.21 -2.16 5.66
CA GLU A 91 20.33 -2.18 4.48
C GLU A 91 18.94 -2.73 4.83
N GLU A 92 18.87 -3.85 5.55
CA GLU A 92 17.59 -4.42 5.97
C GLU A 92 16.86 -3.51 6.94
N LYS A 93 17.56 -2.88 7.90
CA LYS A 93 16.98 -1.89 8.81
C LYS A 93 16.46 -0.66 8.07
N ALA A 94 17.19 -0.17 7.08
CA ALA A 94 16.74 0.94 6.25
C ALA A 94 15.46 0.57 5.47
N ARG A 95 15.40 -0.65 4.92
CA ARG A 95 14.20 -1.16 4.25
C ARG A 95 13.01 -1.25 5.22
N THR A 96 13.19 -1.86 6.39
CA THR A 96 12.14 -1.98 7.41
C THR A 96 11.63 -0.62 7.88
N SER A 97 12.52 0.35 8.08
CA SER A 97 12.14 1.71 8.44
C SER A 97 11.27 2.37 7.35
N ARG A 98 11.57 2.17 6.06
CA ARG A 98 10.72 2.66 4.96
C ARG A 98 9.33 2.02 4.98
N PHE A 99 9.24 0.72 5.24
CA PHE A 99 7.94 0.03 5.39
C PHE A 99 7.14 0.54 6.59
N GLN A 100 7.79 0.81 7.73
CA GLN A 100 7.14 1.41 8.90
C GLN A 100 6.61 2.82 8.60
N GLN A 101 7.38 3.63 7.86
CA GLN A 101 6.94 4.96 7.41
C GLN A 101 5.74 4.87 6.46
N LEU A 102 5.79 3.95 5.49
CA LEU A 102 4.70 3.68 4.55
C LEU A 102 3.42 3.24 5.28
N LYS A 103 3.55 2.30 6.23
CA LYS A 103 2.43 1.87 7.08
C LYS A 103 1.82 3.05 7.82
N THR A 104 2.64 3.86 8.49
CA THR A 104 2.17 5.04 9.25
C THR A 104 1.44 6.04 8.36
N LEU A 105 1.96 6.28 7.15
CA LEU A 105 1.31 7.16 6.17
C LEU A 105 -0.08 6.63 5.78
N LEU A 106 -0.17 5.35 5.42
CA LEU A 106 -1.45 4.74 5.02
C LEU A 106 -2.44 4.68 6.18
N GLU A 107 -1.99 4.41 7.41
CA GLU A 107 -2.85 4.41 8.59
C GLU A 107 -3.40 5.81 8.92
N THR A 108 -2.65 6.86 8.60
CA THR A 108 -3.03 8.26 8.81
C THR A 108 -3.99 8.76 7.74
N GLU A 109 -3.72 8.42 6.47
CA GLU A 109 -4.43 8.99 5.32
C GLU A 109 -5.65 8.15 4.88
N LEU A 110 -5.67 6.86 5.20
CA LEU A 110 -6.71 5.94 4.77
C LEU A 110 -7.52 5.38 5.93
N THR A 111 -8.83 5.31 5.74
CA THR A 111 -9.78 4.66 6.63
C THR A 111 -10.36 3.39 5.97
N VAL A 112 -11.00 2.50 6.74
CA VAL A 112 -11.65 1.29 6.20
C VAL A 112 -10.69 0.48 5.31
N ARG A 113 -9.48 0.27 5.84
CA ARG A 113 -8.39 -0.42 5.15
C ARG A 113 -8.66 -1.92 5.12
N GLN A 114 -8.38 -2.54 3.98
CA GLN A 114 -8.55 -3.97 3.75
C GLN A 114 -7.43 -4.47 2.85
N VAL A 115 -6.99 -5.71 3.09
CA VAL A 115 -6.02 -6.40 2.26
C VAL A 115 -6.71 -7.53 1.52
N PHE A 116 -6.53 -7.60 0.21
CA PHE A 116 -7.03 -8.67 -0.63
C PHE A 116 -5.90 -9.38 -1.35
N ARG A 117 -5.92 -10.71 -1.33
CA ARG A 117 -5.01 -11.58 -2.08
C ARG A 117 -5.77 -12.17 -3.26
N VAL A 118 -5.17 -12.12 -4.45
CA VAL A 118 -5.80 -12.51 -5.71
C VAL A 118 -4.88 -13.47 -6.46
N GLY A 119 -5.34 -14.69 -6.74
CA GLY A 119 -4.55 -15.76 -7.34
C GLY A 119 -4.01 -16.78 -6.33
N ASP A 120 -3.29 -17.78 -6.84
CA ASP A 120 -2.80 -18.93 -6.07
C ASP A 120 -1.26 -18.99 -6.00
N SER A 121 -0.56 -19.07 -7.13
CA SER A 121 0.93 -19.13 -7.18
C SER A 121 1.57 -17.77 -7.47
N GLU A 122 0.89 -16.94 -8.28
CA GLU A 122 1.22 -15.53 -8.47
C GLU A 122 0.09 -14.72 -7.82
N ILE A 123 0.34 -14.25 -6.60
CA ILE A 123 -0.68 -13.62 -5.77
C ILE A 123 -0.54 -12.12 -5.88
N ASP A 124 -1.47 -11.45 -6.54
CA ASP A 124 -1.58 -9.99 -6.49
C ASP A 124 -2.20 -9.59 -5.14
N VAL A 125 -1.49 -8.77 -4.38
CA VAL A 125 -1.91 -8.31 -3.06
C VAL A 125 -2.26 -6.83 -3.13
N TYR A 126 -3.48 -6.49 -2.72
CA TYR A 126 -4.00 -5.14 -2.73
C TYR A 126 -4.30 -4.70 -1.30
N LEU A 127 -3.63 -3.66 -0.81
CA LEU A 127 -4.03 -2.95 0.41
C LEU A 127 -4.77 -1.68 -0.02
N LEU A 128 -6.09 -1.67 0.18
CA LEU A 128 -6.98 -0.59 -0.23
C LEU A 128 -7.56 0.10 1.00
N GLY A 129 -7.76 1.41 0.92
CA GLY A 129 -8.48 2.18 1.92
C GLY A 129 -9.13 3.43 1.33
N LEU A 130 -9.98 4.06 2.13
CA LEU A 130 -10.79 5.20 1.75
C LEU A 130 -10.15 6.50 2.25
N GLN A 131 -9.94 7.44 1.34
CA GLN A 131 -9.52 8.81 1.63
C GLN A 131 -10.69 9.68 2.08
N ALA A 132 -10.39 10.83 2.69
CA ALA A 132 -11.38 11.79 3.19
C ALA A 132 -12.33 12.32 2.09
N ASP A 133 -11.91 12.35 0.83
CA ASP A 133 -12.70 12.75 -0.33
C ASP A 133 -13.58 11.61 -0.90
N SER A 134 -13.65 10.47 -0.19
CA SER A 134 -14.32 9.23 -0.61
C SER A 134 -13.69 8.56 -1.84
N ALA A 135 -12.48 8.95 -2.26
CA ALA A 135 -11.70 8.15 -3.20
C ALA A 135 -11.16 6.91 -2.49
N ARG A 136 -11.20 5.76 -3.15
CA ARG A 136 -10.56 4.54 -2.65
C ARG A 136 -9.26 4.32 -3.39
N THR A 137 -8.19 4.17 -2.64
CA THR A 137 -6.82 4.07 -3.17
C THR A 137 -6.00 3.18 -2.25
N GLY A 138 -4.77 2.91 -2.63
CA GLY A 138 -3.81 2.26 -1.76
C GLY A 138 -2.61 1.78 -2.53
N ILE A 139 -2.09 0.62 -2.13
CA ILE A 139 -0.93 0.00 -2.73
C ILE A 139 -1.23 -1.41 -3.21
N LYS A 140 -0.49 -1.85 -4.21
CA LYS A 140 -0.47 -3.23 -4.67
C LYS A 140 0.96 -3.73 -4.80
N THR A 141 1.13 -5.03 -4.65
CA THR A 141 2.36 -5.74 -4.99
C THR A 141 2.00 -7.15 -5.46
N LYS A 142 2.99 -7.93 -5.87
CA LYS A 142 2.81 -9.34 -6.25
C LYS A 142 3.69 -10.20 -5.34
N ILE A 143 3.15 -11.33 -4.91
CA ILE A 143 3.88 -12.33 -4.13
C ILE A 143 3.89 -13.60 -4.97
N VAL A 144 5.08 -14.04 -5.36
CA VAL A 144 5.28 -15.32 -6.05
C VAL A 144 5.59 -16.41 -5.02
N GLN A 145 4.92 -17.55 -5.14
CA GLN A 145 5.10 -18.75 -4.33
C GLN A 145 5.23 -19.95 -5.28
N THR A 146 6.39 -20.63 -5.31
CA THR A 146 6.63 -21.82 -6.14
C THR A 146 6.95 -23.08 -5.34
#